data_AF-F8JD79-F1
#
_entry.id   AF-F8JD79-F1
#
_cell.length_a   1.000
_cell.length_b   1.000
_cell.length_c   1.000
_cell.angle_alpha   90.00
_cell.angle_beta   90.00
_cell.angle_gamma   90.00
#
_symmetry.space_group_name_H-M   'P 1'
#
loop_
_entity.id
_entity.type
_entity.pdbx_description
1 polymer ?
#
loop_
_entity_poly.entity_id
_entity_poly.type
_entity_poly.pdbx_seq_one_letter_code
_entity_poly.pdbx_strand_id
1 'polypeptide(L)' 'MAKFKVVVWCDHCRNDAEGCFGGGTETIGSSYETWEDAQKAAEEYCGHLPYGYRVEEEDDY' A
#
# COMPACT_ATOMS: atom_id res chain seq x y z
N MET A 1 -14.73 -10.15 -10.11
CA MET A 1 -14.53 -10.31 -8.65
C MET A 1 -13.92 -9.02 -8.17
N ALA A 2 -14.39 -8.44 -7.06
CA ALA A 2 -13.76 -7.25 -6.51
C ALA A 2 -12.34 -7.63 -6.08
N LYS A 3 -11.36 -6.86 -6.54
CA LYS A 3 -9.97 -6.99 -6.11
C LYS A 3 -9.66 -5.80 -5.21
N PHE A 4 -8.76 -5.97 -4.27
CA PHE A 4 -8.30 -4.92 -3.37
C PHE A 4 -6.80 -4.74 -3.54
N LYS A 5 -6.32 -3.51 -3.45
CA LYS A 5 -4.90 -3.18 -3.52
C LYS A 5 -4.51 -2.39 -2.28
N VAL A 6 -3.27 -2.55 -1.86
CA VAL A 6 -2.74 -1.84 -0.69
C VAL A 6 -1.74 -0.81 -1.18
N VAL A 7 -2.08 0.46 -1.03
CA VAL A 7 -1.20 1.57 -1.35
C VAL A 7 -0.46 1.98 -0.09
N VAL A 8 0.86 1.99 -0.13
CA VAL A 8 1.74 2.43 0.96
C VAL A 8 2.50 3.67 0.55
N TRP A 9 2.85 4.50 1.54
CA TRP A 9 3.69 5.67 1.35
C TRP A 9 4.51 5.97 2.59
N CYS A 10 5.61 6.69 2.41
CA CYS A 10 6.40 7.23 3.51
C CYS A 10 6.23 8.74 3.54
N ASP A 11 5.59 9.26 4.59
CA ASP A 11 5.39 10.71 4.73
C ASP A 11 6.73 11.45 4.91
N HIS A 12 7.72 10.77 5.50
CA HIS A 12 9.06 11.29 5.72
C HIS A 12 9.89 11.43 4.43
N CYS A 13 9.69 10.54 3.46
CA CYS A 13 10.39 10.55 2.17
C CYS A 13 9.59 11.24 1.07
N ARG A 14 8.48 11.88 1.41
CA ARG A 14 7.60 12.51 0.43
C ARG A 14 8.38 13.55 -0.38
N ASN A 15 8.32 13.42 -1.71
CA ASN A 15 9.04 14.27 -2.66
C ASN A 15 10.57 14.06 -2.72
N ASP A 16 11.06 12.92 -2.23
CA ASP A 16 12.45 12.46 -2.35
C ASP A 16 12.53 11.24 -3.28
N ALA A 17 13.05 11.41 -4.49
CA ALA A 17 13.06 10.36 -5.52
C ALA A 17 13.96 9.16 -5.18
N GLU A 18 14.91 9.33 -4.26
CA GLU A 18 15.77 8.26 -3.73
C GLU A 18 15.19 7.62 -2.46
N GLY A 19 14.13 8.21 -1.91
CA GLY A 19 13.43 7.75 -0.73
C GLY A 19 12.52 6.56 -0.98
N CYS A 20 11.84 6.11 0.07
CA CYS A 20 10.93 4.96 -0.01
C CYS A 20 9.86 5.17 -1.10
N PHE A 21 9.60 4.15 -1.91
CA PHE A 21 8.58 4.19 -2.97
C PHE A 21 8.83 5.30 -4.02
N GLY A 22 10.09 5.71 -4.22
CA GLY A 22 10.44 6.80 -5.12
C GLY A 22 9.91 8.17 -4.66
N GLY A 23 9.66 8.33 -3.36
CA GLY A 23 9.15 9.56 -2.75
C GLY A 23 7.66 9.82 -2.95
N GLY A 24 6.93 8.80 -3.41
CA GLY A 24 5.49 8.84 -3.62
C GLY A 24 4.77 7.73 -2.88
N THR A 25 3.86 7.08 -3.59
CA THR A 25 3.08 5.94 -3.13
C THR A 25 3.38 4.74 -4.00
N GLU A 26 3.51 3.56 -3.41
CA GLU A 26 3.64 2.30 -4.15
C GLU A 26 2.52 1.35 -3.73
N THR A 27 2.20 0.39 -4.59
CA THR A 27 1.22 -0.64 -4.27
C THR A 27 1.97 -1.90 -3.84
N ILE A 28 1.68 -2.42 -2.65
CA ILE A 28 2.28 -3.67 -2.18
C ILE A 28 1.36 -4.85 -2.49
N GLY A 29 1.97 -5.97 -2.88
CA GLY A 29 1.28 -7.21 -3.21
C GLY A 29 0.70 -7.25 -4.62
N SER A 30 0.11 -8.40 -4.96
CA SER A 30 -0.81 -8.56 -6.09
C SER A 30 -2.23 -8.46 -5.56
N SER A 31 -3.16 -7.99 -6.38
CA SER A 31 -4.54 -7.70 -6.00
C SER A 31 -5.18 -8.80 -5.12
N TYR A 32 -5.64 -8.41 -3.94
CA TYR A 32 -6.25 -9.27 -2.93
C TYR A 32 -7.72 -9.52 -3.24
N GLU A 33 -8.23 -10.71 -2.92
CA GLU A 33 -9.65 -11.05 -3.15
C GLU A 33 -10.58 -10.50 -2.07
N THR A 34 -10.04 -10.14 -0.90
CA THR A 34 -10.82 -9.60 0.22
C THR A 34 -10.13 -8.40 0.85
N TRP A 35 -10.93 -7.49 1.39
CA TRP A 35 -10.43 -6.32 2.11
C TRP A 35 -9.65 -6.71 3.37
N GLU A 36 -10.08 -7.76 4.09
CA GLU A 36 -9.41 -8.24 5.30
C GLU A 36 -7.98 -8.74 5.00
N ASP A 37 -7.78 -9.44 3.89
CA ASP A 37 -6.45 -9.93 3.49
C ASP A 37 -5.53 -8.76 3.11
N ALA A 38 -6.06 -7.78 2.36
CA ALA A 38 -5.34 -6.56 2.01
C ALA A 38 -4.97 -5.74 3.26
N GLN A 39 -5.92 -5.56 4.19
CA GLN A 39 -5.69 -4.86 5.46
C GLN A 39 -4.58 -5.54 6.26
N LYS A 40 -4.65 -6.86 6.41
CA LYS A 40 -3.65 -7.61 7.18
C LYS A 40 -2.27 -7.51 6.55
N ALA A 41 -2.17 -7.62 5.22
CA ALA A 41 -0.90 -7.43 4.53
C ALA A 41 -0.33 -6.01 4.72
N ALA A 42 -1.20 -4.99 4.70
CA ALA A 42 -0.82 -3.61 4.98
C ALA A 42 -0.30 -3.42 6.40
N GLU A 43 -0.98 -4.00 7.40
CA GLU A 43 -0.58 -3.94 8.81
C GLU A 43 0.71 -4.70 9.08
N GLU A 44 0.93 -5.86 8.45
CA GLU A 44 2.20 -6.59 8.58
C GLU A 44 3.36 -5.84 7.91
N TYR A 45 3.12 -5.21 6.77
CA TYR A 45 4.16 -4.46 6.05
C TYR A 45 4.50 -3.12 6.73
N CYS A 46 3.48 -2.35 7.12
CA CYS A 46 3.65 -1.05 7.76
C CYS A 46 3.84 -1.13 9.27
N GLY A 47 3.50 -2.23 9.94
CA GLY A 47 3.58 -2.35 11.39
C GLY A 47 5.00 -2.19 11.96
N HIS A 48 6.02 -2.36 11.13
CA HIS A 48 7.43 -2.24 11.52
C HIS A 48 8.09 -0.94 11.05
N LEU A 49 7.39 -0.12 10.25
CA LEU A 49 7.96 1.02 9.54
C LEU A 49 7.06 2.25 9.71
N PRO A 50 7.59 3.48 9.65
CA PRO A 50 6.80 4.71 9.78
C PRO A 50 6.03 5.02 8.49
N TYR A 51 5.44 4.00 7.86
CA TYR A 51 4.74 4.11 6.59
C TYR A 51 3.24 4.23 6.81
N GLY A 52 2.62 5.11 6.03
CA GLY A 52 1.17 5.14 5.88
C GLY A 52 0.73 4.05 4.92
N TYR A 53 -0.47 3.52 5.11
CA TYR A 53 -1.10 2.62 4.17
C TYR A 53 -2.57 2.96 3.97
N ARG A 54 -3.10 2.54 2.82
CA ARG A 54 -4.51 2.64 2.46
C ARG A 54 -4.89 1.44 1.60
N VAL A 55 -5.96 0.76 2.00
CA VAL A 55 -6.59 -0.27 1.17
C VAL A 55 -7.58 0.40 0.24
N GLU A 56 -7.50 0.09 -1.05
CA GLU A 56 -8.41 0.57 -2.09
C GLU A 56 -8.97 -0.60 -2.88
N GLU A 57 -10.21 -0.48 -3.37
CA GLU A 57 -10.75 -1.42 -4.34
C GLU A 57 -10.08 -1.21 -5.71
N GLU A 58 -9.51 -2.27 -6.26
CA GLU A 58 -9.02 -2.34 -7.62
C GLU A 58 -10.21 -2.61 -8.54
N ASP A 59 -10.80 -1.52 -9.02
CA ASP A 59 -11.83 -1.53 -10.07
C ASP A 59 -11.14 -1.93 -11.39
N ASP A 60 -11.25 -3.22 -11.73
CA ASP A 60 -10.78 -3.82 -12.99
C ASP A 60 -11.72 -3.33 -14.12
N TYR A 61 -11.30 -2.28 -14.84
CA TYR A 61 -12.07 -1.67 -15.94
C TYR A 61 -11.76 -2.31 -17.30
#